data_AF-A0A3B3IT16-F1
#
_entry.id   AF-A0A3B3IT16-F1
#
_cell.length_a   1.000
_cell.length_b   1.000
_cell.length_c   1.000
_cell.angle_alpha   90.00
_cell.angle_beta   90.00
_cell.angle_gamma   90.00
#
_symmetry.space_group_name_H-M   'P 1'
#
loop_
_entity.id
_entity.type
_entity.pdbx_description
1 polymer ?
#
loop_
_entity_poly.entity_id
_entity_poly.type
_entity_poly.pdbx_seq_one_letter_code
_entity_poly.pdbx_strand_id
1 'polypeptide(L)' 'MNGVLIPHTPIAVDFWSLRRAGTARLFFLSHMHSDHTVGLSSTWARPLYCSPITAHLLHRHLQVIFDTHHPC' A
#
# COMPACT_ATOMS: atom_id res chain seq x y z
N MET A 1 9.11 -1.02 10.21
CA MET A 1 8.78 -0.37 8.92
C MET A 1 9.78 -0.88 7.92
N ASN A 2 9.38 -1.86 7.11
CA ASN A 2 10.24 -2.54 6.14
C ASN A 2 9.76 -2.22 4.72
N GLY A 3 9.81 -0.93 4.35
CA GLY A 3 9.35 -0.43 3.05
C GLY A 3 10.44 0.35 2.32
N VAL A 4 10.33 0.41 1.00
CA VAL A 4 11.32 1.02 0.11
C VAL A 4 10.64 2.00 -0.86
N LEU A 5 11.24 3.18 -1.01
CA LEU A 5 11.02 4.05 -2.15
C LEU A 5 12.08 3.71 -3.20
N ILE A 6 11.67 3.22 -4.37
CA ILE A 6 12.61 2.78 -5.40
C ILE A 6 13.26 4.03 -6.02
N PRO A 7 14.59 4.21 -5.91
CA PRO A 7 15.27 5.41 -6.40
C PRO A 7 15.00 5.65 -7.89
N HIS A 8 14.87 6.92 -8.27
CA HIS A 8 14.64 7.35 -9.66
C HIS A 8 13.36 6.80 -10.31
N THR A 9 12.40 6.33 -9.51
CA THR A 9 11.08 5.90 -9.99
C THR A 9 9.98 6.50 -9.11
N PRO A 10 8.73 6.55 -9.61
CA PRO A 10 7.58 6.93 -8.79
C PRO A 10 6.99 5.75 -8.00
N ILE A 11 7.80 4.74 -7.64
CA ILE A 11 7.34 3.47 -7.05
C ILE A 11 7.69 3.39 -5.57
N ALA A 12 6.70 3.02 -4.77
CA ALA A 12 6.81 2.69 -3.36
C ALA A 12 6.36 1.23 -3.12
N VAL A 13 7.13 0.47 -2.34
CA VAL A 13 6.80 -0.89 -1.92
C VAL A 13 6.78 -0.94 -0.39
N ASP A 14 5.69 -1.42 0.19
CA ASP A 14 5.48 -1.55 1.64
C ASP A 14 5.69 -0.24 2.43
N PHE A 15 5.41 0.89 1.78
CA PHE A 15 5.69 2.23 2.30
C PHE A 15 4.46 3.14 2.22
N TRP A 16 3.92 3.52 3.38
CA TRP A 16 2.59 4.15 3.50
C TRP A 16 2.62 5.55 4.11
N SER A 17 3.79 6.17 4.23
CA SER A 17 3.92 7.54 4.74
C SER A 17 3.85 8.56 3.61
N LEU A 18 2.68 9.14 3.35
CA LEU A 18 2.48 10.15 2.29
C LEU A 18 3.40 11.37 2.44
N ARG A 19 3.72 11.77 3.68
CA ARG A 19 4.65 12.87 3.95
C ARG A 19 6.08 12.59 3.48
N ARG A 20 6.49 11.32 3.50
CA ARG A 20 7.84 10.86 3.12
C ARG A 20 7.89 10.33 1.68
N ALA A 21 6.75 9.96 1.10
CA ALA A 21 6.60 9.43 -0.24
C ALA A 21 6.44 10.54 -1.31
N GLY A 22 7.29 11.57 -1.26
CA GLY A 22 7.10 12.82 -2.00
C GLY A 22 6.96 12.68 -3.53
N THR A 23 7.64 11.71 -4.14
CA THR A 23 7.58 11.44 -5.59
C THR A 23 6.79 10.20 -5.96
N ALA A 24 6.36 9.40 -4.97
CA ALA A 24 5.71 8.12 -5.24
C ALA A 24 4.29 8.33 -5.76
N ARG A 25 3.96 7.63 -6.85
CA ARG A 25 2.63 7.59 -7.47
C ARG A 25 2.04 6.19 -7.48
N LEU A 26 2.89 5.16 -7.49
CA LEU A 26 2.53 3.75 -7.52
C LEU A 26 2.89 3.11 -6.18
N PHE A 27 1.94 2.41 -5.57
CA PHE A 27 2.13 1.77 -4.26
C PHE A 27 1.90 0.27 -4.39
N PHE A 28 2.82 -0.53 -3.88
CA PHE A 28 2.71 -1.98 -3.89
C PHE A 28 2.80 -2.51 -2.46
N LEU A 29 1.93 -3.47 -2.14
CA LEU A 29 2.00 -4.23 -0.90
C LEU A 29 2.44 -5.66 -1.23
N SER A 30 3.59 -6.06 -0.70
CA SER A 30 4.18 -7.37 -0.96
C SER A 30 3.37 -8.50 -0.30
N HIS A 31 3.01 -8.34 0.98
CA HIS A 31 2.21 -9.30 1.76
C HIS A 31 1.69 -8.67 3.07
N MET A 32 0.79 -9.36 3.77
CA MET A 32 0.08 -8.83 4.94
C MET A 32 0.76 -9.22 6.27
N HIS A 33 1.97 -8.68 6.49
CA HIS A 33 2.60 -8.65 7.81
C HIS A 33 2.67 -7.22 8.35
N SER A 34 2.60 -7.09 9.68
CA SER A 34 2.44 -5.79 10.35
C SER A 34 3.62 -4.83 10.15
N ASP A 35 4.83 -5.35 9.96
CA ASP A 35 6.03 -4.57 9.68
C ASP A 35 6.05 -3.95 8.27
N HIS A 36 5.28 -4.52 7.35
CA HIS A 36 5.06 -4.05 5.98
C HIS A 36 3.83 -3.15 5.82
N THR A 37 2.90 -3.12 6.79
CA THR A 37 1.67 -2.28 6.73
C THR A 37 1.71 -1.08 7.68
N VAL A 38 2.89 -0.70 8.19
CA VAL A 38 3.02 0.41 9.14
C VAL A 38 2.58 1.74 8.50
N GLY A 39 1.49 2.32 9.01
CA GLY A 39 0.90 3.55 8.51
C GLY A 39 -0.18 3.36 7.44
N LEU A 40 -0.50 2.11 7.08
CA LEU A 40 -1.63 1.76 6.22
C LEU A 40 -2.87 1.51 7.07
N SER A 41 -3.99 2.14 6.73
CA SER A 41 -5.27 2.03 7.45
C SER A 41 -6.44 2.37 6.53
N SER A 42 -7.66 2.31 7.07
CA SER A 42 -8.91 2.68 6.39
C SER A 42 -8.95 4.10 5.82
N THR A 43 -8.05 4.99 6.26
CA THR A 43 -7.95 6.36 5.72
C THR A 43 -7.13 6.44 4.43
N TRP A 44 -6.59 5.31 3.96
CA TRP A 44 -5.84 5.26 2.72
C TRP A 44 -6.75 5.54 1.52
N ALA A 45 -6.38 6.53 0.71
CA ALA A 45 -7.17 7.05 -0.40
C ALA A 45 -6.39 7.14 -1.71
N ARG A 46 -5.44 6.22 -1.95
CA ARG A 46 -4.65 6.13 -3.19
C ARG A 46 -4.71 4.70 -3.75
N PRO A 47 -4.57 4.50 -5.07
CA PRO A 47 -4.45 3.14 -5.62
C PRO A 47 -3.22 2.43 -5.02
N LEU A 48 -3.39 1.15 -4.66
CA LEU A 48 -2.29 0.28 -4.26
C LEU A 48 -2.50 -1.10 -4.87
N TYR A 49 -1.41 -1.76 -5.24
CA TYR A 49 -1.41 -3.00 -5.99
C TYR A 49 -0.88 -4.14 -5.11
N CYS A 50 -1.53 -5.30 -5.17
CA CYS A 50 -1.25 -6.43 -4.31
C CYS A 50 -1.85 -7.73 -4.88
N SER A 51 -1.51 -8.87 -4.29
CA SER A 51 -2.13 -10.15 -4.66
C SER A 51 -3.60 -10.22 -4.20
N PRO A 52 -4.46 -11.05 -4.82
CA PRO A 52 -5.85 -11.21 -4.38
C PRO A 52 -6.00 -11.63 -2.90
N ILE A 53 -5.10 -12.48 -2.40
CA ILE A 53 -5.08 -12.91 -1.00
C ILE A 53 -4.77 -11.72 -0.09
N THR A 54 -3.78 -10.92 -0.47
CA THR A 54 -3.40 -9.71 0.28
C THR A 54 -4.54 -8.69 0.27
N ALA A 55 -5.22 -8.48 -0.86
CA ALA A 55 -6.37 -7.58 -0.97
C ALA A 55 -7.49 -7.97 0.00
N HIS A 56 -7.84 -9.27 0.02
CA HIS A 56 -8.85 -9.81 0.93
C HIS A 56 -8.49 -9.54 2.40
N LEU A 57 -7.26 -9.85 2.81
CA LEU A 57 -6.78 -9.64 4.17
C LEU A 57 -6.72 -8.15 4.52
N LEU A 58 -6.30 -7.31 3.58
CA LEU A 58 -6.18 -5.87 3.79
C LEU A 58 -7.53 -5.21 4.04
N HIS A 59 -8.55 -5.57 3.25
CA HIS A 59 -9.91 -5.14 3.48
C HIS A 59 -10.47 -5.67 4.81
N ARG A 60 -10.25 -6.96 5.09
CA ARG A 60 -10.80 -7.62 6.29
C ARG A 60 -10.22 -7.09 7.60
N HIS A 61 -8.91 -6.81 7.64
CA HIS A 61 -8.20 -6.48 8.88
C HIS A 61 -7.87 -4.99 9.04
N LEU A 62 -7.58 -4.28 7.94
CA LEU A 62 -7.22 -2.86 7.97
C LEU A 62 -8.30 -1.95 7.40
N GLN A 63 -9.41 -2.53 6.89
CA GLN A 63 -10.57 -1.79 6.38
C GLN A 63 -10.22 -0.79 5.28
N VAL A 64 -9.14 -1.07 4.52
CA VAL A 64 -8.80 -0.30 3.33
C VAL A 64 -9.90 -0.52 2.30
N ILE A 65 -10.39 0.58 1.74
CA ILE A 65 -11.41 0.56 0.69
C ILE A 65 -10.69 0.52 -0.64
N PHE A 66 -11.01 -0.49 -1.45
CA PHE A 66 -10.58 -0.57 -2.83
C PHE A 66 -11.71 -0.08 -3.72
N ASP A 67 -11.37 0.77 -4.70
CA ASP A 67 -12.32 1.11 -5.75
C ASP A 67 -12.37 -0.06 -6.74
N THR A 68 -13.57 -0.56 -7.03
CA THR A 68 -13.80 -1.68 -7.96
C THR A 68 -13.24 -1.44 -9.38
N HIS A 69 -12.77 -0.23 -9.69
CA HIS A 69 -12.22 0.16 -10.97
C HIS A 69 -10.69 0.28 -11.00
N HIS A 70 -9.99 0.18 -9.86
CA HIS A 70 -8.52 0.20 -9.80
C HIS A 70 -8.03 -0.96 -8.92
N PRO A 71 -7.02 -1.73 -9.35
CA PRO A 71 -6.50 -2.85 -8.55
C PRO A 71 -5.95 -2.36 -7.20
N CYS A 72 -5.99 -3.14 -6.11
CA CYS A 72 -6.39 -4.56 -5.95
C CYS A 72 -7.92 -4.81 -5.82
#